data_AF-A0A9D8SR71-F1
#
_entry.id   AF-A0A9D8SR71-F1
#
_cell.length_a   1.000
_cell.length_b   1.000
_cell.length_c   1.000
_cell.angle_alpha   90.00
_cell.angle_beta   90.00
_cell.angle_gamma   90.00
#
_symmetry.space_group_name_H-M   'P 1'
#
loop_
_entity.id
_entity.type
_entity.pdbx_description
1 polymer ?
#
loop_
_entity_poly.entity_id
_entity_poly.type
_entity_poly.pdbx_seq_one_letter_code
_entity_poly.pdbx_strand_id
1 'polypeptide(L)'
;MSNAYDSMDLDTAYEIAGGYINADDEVFAKALEMVKADDSRFAQELEKIRNAEQALEKKMQKEEEITAEAEEVFANASFIKKEFDDRQLEEKFFADKEIKEAEENTEVYDVNPDTKERFELQGQEKHDHFTMLFEKAKLDVWREQVGNKEFAEKTTEEKKKSLFAEIKSSFLGTIAHLRTSAQVENEVSGAAQAIENEDKNFFVKQSGSMLQKMRKAFDLKQKIKVSSSAIMAACAESEAKTSQFAKKCTELAKKANGKNKEYFSKAAVLTHQAKEFFHRKAKEAWGQRYEFIANMKDRAPKITTNLVATGVLVGATAANASWLGAAVIGYGAYKATSAWVWPIITFARQEARLAKQDKNA
;
A
#
# COMPACT_ATOMS: atom_id res chain seq x y z
N MET A 1 -33.85 -39.80 -30.14
CA MET A 1 -32.41 -39.95 -29.83
C MET A 1 -32.34 -40.68 -28.51
N SER A 2 -32.01 -41.96 -28.53
CA SER A 2 -31.79 -42.79 -27.34
C SER A 2 -30.40 -42.44 -26.79
N ASN A 3 -30.32 -41.90 -25.58
CA ASN A 3 -29.03 -41.68 -24.92
C ASN A 3 -28.36 -43.05 -24.71
N ALA A 4 -27.06 -43.17 -24.95
CA ALA A 4 -26.28 -44.40 -24.82
C ALA A 4 -26.19 -44.97 -23.39
N TYR A 5 -27.03 -44.47 -22.47
CA TYR A 5 -26.99 -44.75 -21.03
C TYR A 5 -28.26 -45.42 -20.49
N ASP A 6 -29.29 -45.67 -21.32
CA ASP A 6 -30.44 -46.52 -20.95
C ASP A 6 -30.07 -48.03 -20.93
N SER A 7 -28.80 -48.37 -21.26
CA SER A 7 -28.27 -49.73 -21.33
C SER A 7 -27.00 -49.95 -20.50
N MET A 8 -26.71 -49.11 -19.50
CA MET A 8 -25.58 -49.35 -18.59
C MET A 8 -25.87 -50.63 -17.79
N ASP A 9 -25.05 -51.66 -17.97
CA ASP A 9 -25.14 -52.87 -17.14
C ASP A 9 -24.50 -52.65 -15.77
N LEU A 10 -24.80 -53.55 -14.85
CA LEU A 10 -24.38 -53.44 -13.46
C LEU A 10 -22.85 -53.47 -13.33
N ASP A 11 -22.16 -54.31 -14.12
CA ASP A 11 -20.70 -54.41 -14.11
C ASP A 11 -20.05 -53.09 -14.56
N THR A 12 -20.57 -52.48 -15.62
CA THR A 12 -20.15 -51.15 -16.09
C THR A 12 -20.40 -50.07 -15.04
N ALA A 13 -21.53 -50.16 -14.30
CA ALA A 13 -21.82 -49.25 -13.20
C ALA A 13 -20.81 -49.40 -12.04
N TYR A 14 -20.40 -50.62 -11.71
CA TYR A 14 -19.33 -50.90 -10.73
C TYR A 14 -17.98 -50.36 -11.20
N GLU A 15 -17.63 -50.49 -12.48
CA GLU A 15 -16.38 -49.97 -13.04
C GLU A 15 -16.33 -48.43 -13.06
N ILE A 16 -17.45 -47.78 -13.39
CA ILE A 16 -17.57 -46.31 -13.37
C ILE A 16 -17.57 -45.78 -11.94
N ALA A 17 -18.39 -46.33 -11.05
CA ALA A 17 -18.48 -45.88 -9.65
C ALA A 17 -17.19 -46.20 -8.87
N GLY A 18 -16.49 -47.27 -9.23
CA GLY A 18 -15.18 -47.65 -8.71
C GLY A 18 -14.00 -46.85 -9.27
N GLY A 19 -14.23 -45.95 -10.24
CA GLY A 19 -13.19 -45.10 -10.83
C GLY A 19 -12.26 -45.80 -11.82
N TYR A 20 -12.60 -47.01 -12.28
CA TYR A 20 -11.85 -47.72 -13.33
C TYR A 20 -12.13 -47.13 -14.72
N ILE A 21 -13.29 -46.48 -14.88
CA ILE A 21 -13.68 -45.73 -16.08
C ILE A 21 -13.89 -44.26 -15.69
N ASN A 22 -13.16 -43.36 -16.36
CA ASN A 22 -13.38 -41.92 -16.20
C ASN A 22 -14.74 -41.54 -16.78
N ALA A 23 -15.58 -40.97 -15.94
CA ALA A 23 -16.90 -40.48 -16.28
C ALA A 23 -17.14 -39.11 -15.66
N ASP A 24 -17.98 -38.30 -16.30
CA ASP A 24 -18.45 -37.04 -15.74
C ASP A 24 -19.36 -37.26 -14.52
N ASP A 25 -19.69 -36.18 -13.81
CA ASP A 25 -20.45 -36.25 -12.56
C ASP A 25 -21.88 -36.79 -12.74
N GLU A 26 -22.51 -36.56 -13.91
CA GLU A 26 -23.85 -37.09 -14.20
C GLU A 26 -23.83 -38.61 -14.43
N VAL A 27 -22.84 -39.10 -15.16
CA VAL A 27 -22.67 -40.53 -15.45
C VAL A 27 -22.22 -41.27 -14.19
N PHE A 28 -21.34 -40.67 -13.36
CA PHE A 28 -20.98 -41.21 -12.05
C PHE A 28 -22.20 -41.31 -11.12
N ALA A 29 -23.03 -40.26 -11.03
CA ALA A 29 -24.20 -40.27 -10.15
C ALA A 29 -25.19 -41.39 -10.52
N LYS A 30 -25.42 -41.61 -11.83
CA LYS A 30 -26.27 -42.70 -12.32
C LYS A 30 -25.67 -44.09 -12.02
N ALA A 31 -24.37 -44.27 -12.26
CA ALA A 31 -23.68 -45.52 -11.94
C ALA A 31 -23.74 -45.82 -10.43
N LEU A 32 -23.56 -44.80 -9.59
CA LEU A 32 -23.66 -44.91 -8.14
C LEU A 32 -25.07 -45.27 -7.68
N GLU A 33 -26.13 -44.74 -8.32
CA GLU A 33 -27.52 -45.13 -8.03
C GLU A 33 -27.78 -46.61 -8.36
N MET A 34 -27.23 -47.11 -9.48
CA MET A 34 -27.33 -48.52 -9.84
C MET A 34 -26.60 -49.43 -8.86
N VAL A 35 -25.36 -49.08 -8.48
CA VAL A 35 -24.60 -49.81 -7.45
C VAL A 35 -25.31 -49.74 -6.09
N LYS A 36 -25.94 -48.61 -5.75
CA LYS A 36 -26.70 -48.45 -4.49
C LYS A 36 -27.96 -49.30 -4.45
N ALA A 37 -28.60 -49.54 -5.59
CA ALA A 37 -29.76 -50.42 -5.71
C ALA A 37 -29.37 -51.90 -5.53
N ASP A 38 -28.13 -52.27 -5.84
CA ASP A 38 -27.59 -53.63 -5.67
C ASP A 38 -26.91 -53.84 -4.30
N ASP A 39 -25.88 -53.04 -3.98
CA ASP A 39 -25.19 -53.01 -2.69
C ASP A 39 -25.09 -51.57 -2.14
N SER A 40 -26.07 -51.23 -1.33
CA SER A 40 -26.14 -49.93 -0.65
C SER A 40 -24.95 -49.63 0.27
N ARG A 41 -24.28 -50.64 0.85
CA ARG A 41 -23.12 -50.42 1.73
C ARG A 41 -21.88 -50.13 0.92
N PHE A 42 -21.67 -50.88 -0.15
CA PHE A 42 -20.54 -50.65 -1.04
C PHE A 42 -20.66 -49.31 -1.77
N ALA A 43 -21.85 -48.95 -2.25
CA ALA A 43 -22.11 -47.63 -2.83
C ALA A 43 -21.76 -46.47 -1.88
N GLN A 44 -22.07 -46.60 -0.58
CA GLN A 44 -21.71 -45.59 0.42
C GLN A 44 -20.19 -45.44 0.59
N GLU A 45 -19.42 -46.54 0.48
CA GLU A 45 -17.96 -46.48 0.54
C GLU A 45 -17.38 -45.82 -0.72
N LEU A 46 -17.91 -46.13 -1.91
CA LEU A 46 -17.51 -45.47 -3.15
C LEU A 46 -17.82 -43.97 -3.15
N GLU A 47 -18.99 -43.57 -2.64
CA GLU A 47 -19.36 -42.17 -2.48
C GLU A 47 -18.40 -41.43 -1.54
N LYS A 48 -17.98 -42.06 -0.43
CA LYS A 48 -16.98 -41.49 0.48
C LYS A 48 -15.62 -41.32 -0.20
N ILE A 49 -15.18 -42.31 -0.97
CA ILE A 49 -13.91 -42.28 -1.70
C ILE A 49 -13.92 -41.14 -2.72
N ARG A 50 -14.96 -41.05 -3.55
CA ARG A 50 -15.12 -39.97 -4.54
C ARG A 50 -15.12 -38.58 -3.89
N ASN A 51 -15.85 -38.41 -2.79
CA ASN A 51 -15.87 -37.16 -2.04
C ASN A 51 -14.48 -36.82 -1.46
N ALA A 52 -13.71 -37.82 -1.00
CA ALA A 52 -12.36 -37.63 -0.52
C ALA A 52 -11.38 -37.25 -1.64
N GLU A 53 -11.50 -37.87 -2.82
CA GLU A 53 -10.71 -37.52 -4.01
C GLU A 53 -11.01 -36.10 -4.50
N GLN A 54 -12.27 -35.72 -4.64
CA GLN A 54 -12.66 -34.35 -5.02
C GLN A 54 -12.19 -33.33 -3.98
N ALA A 55 -12.25 -33.67 -2.69
CA ALA A 55 -11.73 -32.81 -1.63
C ALA A 55 -10.19 -32.69 -1.67
N LEU A 56 -9.49 -33.76 -2.07
CA LEU A 56 -8.04 -33.74 -2.27
C LEU A 56 -7.67 -32.90 -3.50
N GLU A 57 -8.37 -33.07 -4.61
CA GLU A 57 -8.14 -32.31 -5.84
C GLU A 57 -8.37 -30.81 -5.63
N LYS A 58 -9.45 -30.43 -4.93
CA LYS A 58 -9.70 -29.03 -4.52
C LYS A 58 -8.60 -28.48 -3.61
N LYS A 59 -8.03 -29.31 -2.72
CA LYS A 59 -6.90 -28.91 -1.88
C LYS A 59 -5.63 -28.72 -2.71
N MET A 60 -5.37 -29.60 -3.67
CA MET A 60 -4.23 -29.51 -4.58
C MET A 60 -4.32 -28.27 -5.46
N GLN A 61 -5.47 -28.01 -6.09
CA GLN A 61 -5.69 -26.79 -6.89
C GLN A 61 -5.46 -25.53 -6.05
N LYS A 62 -6.00 -25.49 -4.82
CA LYS A 62 -5.78 -24.37 -3.90
C LYS A 62 -4.30 -24.23 -3.49
N GLU A 63 -3.57 -25.34 -3.35
CA GLU A 63 -2.14 -25.33 -3.04
C GLU A 63 -1.31 -24.86 -4.24
N GLU A 64 -1.68 -25.24 -5.46
CA GLU A 64 -1.07 -24.75 -6.72
C GLU A 64 -1.31 -23.23 -6.90
N GLU A 65 -2.52 -22.73 -6.66
CA GLU A 65 -2.83 -21.30 -6.70
C GLU A 65 -1.99 -20.50 -5.70
N ILE A 66 -1.86 -20.99 -4.45
CA ILE A 66 -1.02 -20.38 -3.42
C ILE A 66 0.47 -20.45 -3.82
N THR A 67 0.86 -21.49 -4.54
CA THR A 67 2.24 -21.66 -5.04
C THR A 67 2.59 -20.64 -6.10
N ALA A 68 1.73 -20.49 -7.11
CA ALA A 68 1.88 -19.45 -8.13
C ALA A 68 1.93 -18.05 -7.49
N GLU A 69 1.04 -17.76 -6.54
CA GLU A 69 1.04 -16.47 -5.83
C GLU A 69 2.34 -16.23 -5.04
N ALA A 70 2.87 -17.26 -4.36
CA ALA A 70 4.09 -17.13 -3.58
C ALA A 70 5.33 -16.89 -4.48
N GLU A 71 5.43 -17.62 -5.58
CA GLU A 71 6.49 -17.46 -6.58
C GLU A 71 6.47 -16.07 -7.20
N GLU A 72 5.31 -15.59 -7.64
CA GLU A 72 5.11 -14.27 -8.20
C GLU A 72 5.50 -13.17 -7.21
N VAL A 73 5.07 -13.30 -5.95
CA VAL A 73 5.40 -12.35 -4.88
C VAL A 73 6.91 -12.24 -4.68
N PHE A 74 7.61 -13.38 -4.63
CA PHE A 74 9.07 -13.38 -4.49
C PHE A 74 9.79 -12.85 -5.74
N ALA A 75 9.34 -13.23 -6.93
CA ALA A 75 9.91 -12.78 -8.20
C ALA A 75 9.77 -11.26 -8.34
N ASN A 76 8.59 -10.71 -8.05
CA ASN A 76 8.34 -9.27 -8.05
C ASN A 76 9.22 -8.55 -7.03
N ALA A 77 9.28 -9.02 -5.77
CA ALA A 77 10.15 -8.41 -4.75
C ALA A 77 11.62 -8.39 -5.16
N SER A 78 12.11 -9.48 -5.75
CA SER A 78 13.49 -9.59 -6.23
C SER A 78 13.77 -8.63 -7.40
N PHE A 79 12.84 -8.56 -8.36
CA PHE A 79 12.94 -7.65 -9.49
C PHE A 79 12.95 -6.19 -9.03
N ILE A 80 11.97 -5.78 -8.21
CA ILE A 80 11.84 -4.41 -7.72
C ILE A 80 13.08 -4.01 -6.94
N LYS A 81 13.62 -4.90 -6.10
CA LYS A 81 14.88 -4.63 -5.37
C LYS A 81 16.01 -4.25 -6.31
N LYS A 82 16.22 -5.06 -7.35
CA LYS A 82 17.29 -4.83 -8.32
C LYS A 82 17.15 -3.48 -9.00
N GLU A 83 15.94 -3.14 -9.45
CA GLU A 83 15.69 -1.86 -10.11
C GLU A 83 15.82 -0.66 -9.15
N PHE A 84 15.47 -0.83 -7.88
CA PHE A 84 15.57 0.24 -6.87
C PHE A 84 16.98 0.46 -6.31
N ASP A 85 17.86 -0.54 -6.47
CA ASP A 85 19.29 -0.44 -6.15
C ASP A 85 20.10 0.17 -7.32
N ASP A 86 19.48 0.45 -8.48
CA ASP A 86 20.12 1.17 -9.59
C ASP A 86 20.43 2.62 -9.18
N ARG A 87 21.73 2.95 -9.10
CA ARG A 87 22.22 4.28 -8.73
C ARG A 87 21.78 5.37 -9.71
N GLN A 88 21.47 5.02 -10.95
CA GLN A 88 21.00 5.99 -11.95
C GLN A 88 19.51 6.32 -11.81
N LEU A 89 18.74 5.56 -11.03
CA LEU A 89 17.31 5.76 -10.91
C LEU A 89 16.98 7.12 -10.31
N GLU A 90 17.69 7.50 -9.24
CA GLU A 90 17.50 8.78 -8.55
C GLU A 90 17.87 9.97 -9.46
N GLU A 91 19.03 9.90 -10.12
CA GLU A 91 19.47 10.93 -11.08
C GLU A 91 18.46 11.11 -12.22
N LYS A 92 17.99 10.00 -12.81
CA LYS A 92 16.96 10.04 -13.87
C LYS A 92 15.64 10.59 -13.35
N PHE A 93 15.27 10.28 -12.11
CA PHE A 93 14.04 10.74 -11.49
C PHE A 93 14.04 12.26 -11.28
N PHE A 94 15.08 12.81 -10.66
CA PHE A 94 15.21 14.25 -10.45
C PHE A 94 15.58 15.02 -11.73
N ALA A 95 15.98 14.34 -12.80
CA ALA A 95 16.11 14.95 -14.12
C ALA A 95 14.75 15.21 -14.81
N ASP A 96 13.68 14.52 -14.41
CA ASP A 96 12.33 14.66 -14.99
C ASP A 96 11.76 16.06 -14.78
N LYS A 97 11.19 16.65 -15.84
CA LYS A 97 10.71 18.03 -15.84
C LYS A 97 9.61 18.30 -14.81
N GLU A 98 8.67 17.38 -14.65
CA GLU A 98 7.56 17.56 -13.69
C GLU A 98 8.05 17.40 -12.25
N ILE A 99 9.06 16.56 -12.02
CA ILE A 99 9.70 16.41 -10.71
C ILE A 99 10.48 17.67 -10.34
N LYS A 100 11.27 18.23 -11.26
CA LYS A 100 11.95 19.52 -11.06
C LYS A 100 10.97 20.64 -10.76
N GLU A 101 9.89 20.75 -11.53
CA GLU A 101 8.86 21.77 -11.31
C GLU A 101 8.19 21.60 -9.93
N ALA A 102 7.92 20.36 -9.51
CA ALA A 102 7.37 20.08 -8.19
C ALA A 102 8.35 20.46 -7.05
N GLU A 103 9.64 20.20 -7.22
CA GLU A 103 10.69 20.57 -6.25
C GLU A 103 10.90 22.09 -6.19
N GLU A 104 10.95 22.78 -7.33
CA GLU A 104 11.11 24.23 -7.42
C GLU A 104 9.93 24.99 -6.78
N ASN A 105 8.70 24.52 -7.03
CA ASN A 105 7.48 25.20 -6.59
C ASN A 105 6.96 24.72 -5.22
N THR A 106 7.66 23.77 -4.59
CA THR A 106 7.37 23.35 -3.22
C THR A 106 8.49 23.82 -2.31
N GLU A 107 8.22 24.87 -1.53
CA GLU A 107 9.14 25.40 -0.53
C GLU A 107 9.01 24.55 0.75
N VAL A 108 10.12 24.17 1.37
CA VAL A 108 10.11 23.40 2.61
C VAL A 108 10.53 24.32 3.74
N TYR A 109 9.73 24.39 4.79
CA TYR A 109 10.08 25.16 5.98
C TYR A 109 10.20 24.26 7.20
N ASP A 110 10.99 24.74 8.15
CA ASP A 110 11.17 24.12 9.44
C ASP A 110 11.06 25.16 10.56
N VAL A 111 11.01 24.70 11.80
CA VAL A 111 10.88 25.57 12.98
C VAL A 111 12.17 25.49 13.78
N ASN A 112 12.79 26.66 14.00
CA ASN A 112 13.98 26.75 14.82
C ASN A 112 13.62 26.33 16.27
N PRO A 113 14.33 25.34 16.85
CA PRO A 113 14.03 24.84 18.18
C PRO A 113 14.25 25.90 19.28
N ASP A 114 15.17 26.83 19.08
CA ASP A 114 15.53 27.83 20.08
C ASP A 114 14.69 29.10 19.94
N THR A 115 14.53 29.61 18.70
CA THR A 115 13.85 30.89 18.45
C THR A 115 12.36 30.74 18.17
N LYS A 116 11.89 29.52 17.88
CA LYS A 116 10.50 29.21 17.46
C LYS A 116 10.11 29.85 16.13
N GLU A 117 11.05 30.46 15.41
CA GLU A 117 10.81 31.09 14.13
C GLU A 117 10.77 30.04 13.01
N ARG A 118 9.88 30.25 12.04
CA ARG A 118 9.84 29.45 10.81
C ARG A 118 10.96 29.92 9.89
N PHE A 119 11.78 29.01 9.41
CA PHE A 119 12.80 29.28 8.40
C PHE A 119 12.64 28.33 7.22
N GLU A 120 13.00 28.79 6.02
CA GLU A 120 12.94 27.99 4.81
C GLU A 120 14.24 27.21 4.63
N LEU A 121 14.12 25.91 4.35
CA LEU A 121 15.25 25.07 4.00
C LEU A 121 15.72 25.40 2.58
N GLN A 122 17.03 25.50 2.40
CA GLN A 122 17.66 25.87 1.13
C GLN A 122 18.70 24.83 0.71
N GLY A 123 19.01 24.80 -0.59
CA GLY A 123 20.08 23.96 -1.14
C GLY A 123 19.93 22.48 -0.78
N GLN A 124 21.00 21.88 -0.25
CA GLN A 124 21.07 20.45 0.04
C GLN A 124 20.04 19.99 1.07
N GLU A 125 19.80 20.77 2.13
CA GLU A 125 18.83 20.38 3.18
C GLU A 125 17.41 20.25 2.62
N LYS A 126 17.02 21.15 1.71
CA LYS A 126 15.75 21.03 0.98
C LYS A 126 15.77 19.76 0.11
N HIS A 127 16.83 19.57 -0.67
CA HIS A 127 16.95 18.43 -1.57
C HIS A 127 16.86 17.08 -0.83
N ASP A 128 17.48 16.97 0.35
CA ASP A 128 17.44 15.75 1.18
C ASP A 128 15.99 15.38 1.58
N HIS A 129 15.12 16.37 1.79
CA HIS A 129 13.69 16.11 2.04
C HIS A 129 12.98 15.54 0.80
N PHE A 130 13.33 16.01 -0.40
CA PHE A 130 12.80 15.45 -1.64
C PHE A 130 13.38 14.06 -1.94
N THR A 131 14.66 13.83 -1.66
CA THR A 131 15.26 12.48 -1.72
C THR A 131 14.53 11.51 -0.80
N MET A 132 14.18 11.94 0.43
CA MET A 132 13.37 11.11 1.32
C MET A 132 11.94 10.85 0.80
N LEU A 133 11.32 11.83 0.13
CA LEU A 133 10.02 11.63 -0.53
C LEU A 133 10.12 10.66 -1.73
N PHE A 134 11.23 10.67 -2.45
CA PHE A 134 11.53 9.70 -3.50
C PHE A 134 11.69 8.28 -2.92
N GLU A 135 12.44 8.13 -1.83
CA GLU A 135 12.58 6.83 -1.15
C GLU A 135 11.26 6.33 -0.55
N LYS A 136 10.41 7.26 -0.08
CA LYS A 136 9.03 6.93 0.35
C LYS A 136 8.21 6.44 -0.84
N ALA A 137 8.29 7.11 -1.99
CA ALA A 137 7.58 6.68 -3.20
C ALA A 137 8.02 5.27 -3.63
N LYS A 138 9.31 4.94 -3.53
CA LYS A 138 9.81 3.57 -3.72
C LYS A 138 9.16 2.58 -2.75
N LEU A 139 9.10 2.88 -1.45
CA LEU A 139 8.42 2.02 -0.48
C LEU A 139 6.93 1.82 -0.80
N ASP A 140 6.24 2.86 -1.24
CA ASP A 140 4.83 2.75 -1.64
C ASP A 140 4.66 1.82 -2.84
N VAL A 141 5.45 2.05 -3.89
CA VAL A 141 5.43 1.22 -5.11
C VAL A 141 5.83 -0.22 -4.81
N TRP A 142 6.79 -0.44 -3.91
CA TRP A 142 7.15 -1.78 -3.44
C TRP A 142 5.91 -2.53 -2.92
N ARG A 143 5.17 -1.94 -1.98
CA ARG A 143 3.98 -2.59 -1.41
C ARG A 143 2.89 -2.82 -2.44
N GLU A 144 2.74 -1.91 -3.39
CA GLU A 144 1.72 -2.00 -4.43
C GLU A 144 2.05 -3.09 -5.46
N GLN A 145 3.32 -3.27 -5.82
CA GLN A 145 3.71 -4.13 -6.95
C GLN A 145 4.18 -5.53 -6.52
N VAL A 146 4.67 -5.71 -5.30
CA VAL A 146 5.16 -7.03 -4.85
C VAL A 146 4.06 -8.11 -4.95
N GLY A 147 2.84 -7.81 -4.52
CA GLY A 147 1.70 -8.74 -4.63
C GLY A 147 0.85 -8.58 -5.87
N ASN A 148 1.30 -7.84 -6.89
CA ASN A 148 0.49 -7.53 -8.06
C ASN A 148 0.69 -8.56 -9.17
N LYS A 149 -0.38 -9.32 -9.48
CA LYS A 149 -0.40 -10.33 -10.55
C LYS A 149 -0.21 -9.71 -11.93
N GLU A 150 -0.90 -8.60 -12.22
CA GLU A 150 -0.73 -7.89 -13.49
C GLU A 150 0.70 -7.38 -13.67
N PHE A 151 1.37 -7.02 -12.57
CA PHE A 151 2.79 -6.66 -12.63
C PHE A 151 3.64 -7.89 -12.93
N ALA A 152 3.35 -9.05 -12.33
CA ALA A 152 4.08 -10.29 -12.55
C ALA A 152 4.08 -10.72 -14.03
N GLU A 153 2.96 -10.54 -14.72
CA GLU A 153 2.74 -10.90 -16.13
C GLU A 153 3.45 -9.99 -17.14
N LYS A 154 3.84 -8.78 -16.74
CA LYS A 154 4.54 -7.83 -17.64
C LYS A 154 5.92 -8.31 -18.04
N THR A 155 6.33 -7.94 -19.26
CA THR A 155 7.71 -8.11 -19.70
C THR A 155 8.67 -7.26 -18.85
N THR A 156 9.95 -7.61 -18.84
CA THR A 156 10.99 -6.88 -18.10
C THR A 156 10.99 -5.37 -18.41
N GLU A 157 10.88 -4.99 -19.69
CA GLU A 157 10.91 -3.59 -20.09
C GLU A 157 9.64 -2.84 -19.69
N GLU A 158 8.48 -3.49 -19.73
CA GLU A 158 7.23 -2.93 -19.22
C GLU A 158 7.25 -2.78 -17.70
N LYS A 159 7.82 -3.74 -16.96
CA LYS A 159 8.00 -3.64 -15.51
C LYS A 159 8.83 -2.41 -15.15
N LYS A 160 9.97 -2.17 -15.81
CA LYS A 160 10.81 -0.97 -15.58
C LYS A 160 10.05 0.33 -15.83
N LYS A 161 9.41 0.45 -17.00
CA LYS A 161 8.61 1.64 -17.36
C LYS A 161 7.47 1.86 -16.36
N SER A 162 6.79 0.78 -15.96
CA SER A 162 5.72 0.82 -14.96
C SER A 162 6.27 1.29 -13.61
N LEU A 163 7.38 0.75 -13.11
CA LEU A 163 7.96 1.16 -11.83
C LEU A 163 8.31 2.65 -11.82
N PHE A 164 8.98 3.17 -12.86
CA PHE A 164 9.32 4.59 -12.92
C PHE A 164 8.06 5.48 -12.90
N ALA A 165 7.06 5.14 -13.71
CA ALA A 165 5.80 5.88 -13.75
C ALA A 165 5.04 5.83 -12.41
N GLU A 166 5.05 4.69 -11.73
CA GLU A 166 4.41 4.52 -10.42
C GLU A 166 5.14 5.30 -9.32
N ILE A 167 6.48 5.34 -9.34
CA ILE A 167 7.27 6.15 -8.40
C ILE A 167 6.93 7.62 -8.62
N LYS A 168 6.96 8.10 -9.86
CA LYS A 168 6.60 9.48 -10.23
C LYS A 168 5.19 9.83 -9.75
N SER A 169 4.23 8.95 -10.00
CA SER A 169 2.84 9.16 -9.59
C SER A 169 2.67 9.19 -8.06
N SER A 170 3.31 8.25 -7.35
CA SER A 170 3.29 8.21 -5.88
C SER A 170 3.94 9.46 -5.26
N PHE A 171 5.07 9.90 -5.82
CA PHE A 171 5.76 11.11 -5.39
C PHE A 171 4.91 12.35 -5.60
N LEU A 172 4.41 12.59 -6.82
CA LEU A 172 3.59 13.76 -7.13
C LEU A 172 2.28 13.76 -6.33
N GLY A 173 1.67 12.60 -6.13
CA GLY A 173 0.51 12.45 -5.23
C GLY A 173 0.85 12.84 -3.79
N THR A 174 2.03 12.44 -3.30
CA THR A 174 2.50 12.84 -1.97
C THR A 174 2.74 14.34 -1.88
N ILE A 175 3.35 14.96 -2.89
CA ILE A 175 3.54 16.41 -2.95
C ILE A 175 2.19 17.13 -2.93
N ALA A 176 1.21 16.71 -3.73
CA ALA A 176 -0.12 17.30 -3.73
C ALA A 176 -0.80 17.16 -2.35
N HIS A 177 -0.64 16.02 -1.68
CA HIS A 177 -1.14 15.80 -0.33
C HIS A 177 -0.47 16.73 0.68
N LEU A 178 0.85 16.85 0.66
CA LEU A 178 1.60 17.76 1.53
C LEU A 178 1.21 19.23 1.31
N ARG A 179 1.06 19.64 0.05
CA ARG A 179 0.61 20.99 -0.32
C ARG A 179 -0.81 21.27 0.18
N THR A 180 -1.68 20.26 0.17
CA THR A 180 -3.03 20.35 0.77
C THR A 180 -2.95 20.42 2.31
N SER A 181 -2.09 19.60 2.92
CA SER A 181 -1.84 19.61 4.36
C SER A 181 -1.34 20.97 4.85
N ALA A 182 -0.45 21.63 4.10
CA ALA A 182 0.05 22.95 4.43
C ALA A 182 -1.05 24.02 4.51
N GLN A 183 -2.07 23.93 3.65
CA GLN A 183 -3.23 24.83 3.71
C GLN A 183 -4.02 24.62 4.99
N VAL A 184 -4.13 23.38 5.48
CA VAL A 184 -4.77 23.04 6.76
C VAL A 184 -3.88 23.43 7.95
N GLU A 185 -2.57 23.24 7.86
CA GLU A 185 -1.61 23.56 8.91
C GLU A 185 -1.62 25.05 9.29
N ASN A 186 -1.69 25.95 8.31
CA ASN A 186 -1.84 27.38 8.56
C ASN A 186 -3.15 27.73 9.29
N GLU A 187 -4.15 26.86 9.21
CA GLU A 187 -5.45 27.02 9.86
C GLU A 187 -5.45 26.40 11.27
N VAL A 188 -4.58 25.44 11.56
CA VAL A 188 -4.41 24.86 12.92
C VAL A 188 -3.89 25.90 13.91
N SER A 189 -3.01 26.81 13.47
CA SER A 189 -2.61 27.98 14.29
C SER A 189 -3.80 28.88 14.64
N GLY A 190 -4.77 29.03 13.74
CA GLY A 190 -6.03 29.74 14.02
C GLY A 190 -7.03 28.89 14.82
N ALA A 191 -7.02 27.57 14.66
CA ALA A 191 -7.88 26.64 15.38
C ALA A 191 -7.56 26.60 16.88
N ALA A 192 -6.29 26.73 17.27
CA ALA A 192 -5.90 26.85 18.68
C ALA A 192 -6.59 28.07 19.36
N GLN A 193 -6.61 29.22 18.69
CA GLN A 193 -7.35 30.42 19.14
C GLN A 193 -8.88 30.25 19.02
N ALA A 194 -9.39 29.55 17.99
CA ALA A 194 -10.82 29.33 17.81
C ALA A 194 -11.40 28.35 18.86
N ILE A 195 -10.60 27.39 19.34
CA ILE A 195 -10.96 26.45 20.41
C ILE A 195 -11.01 27.18 21.76
N GLU A 196 -10.04 28.08 22.04
CA GLU A 196 -10.12 28.98 23.20
C GLU A 196 -11.40 29.86 23.18
N ASN A 197 -11.88 30.20 21.98
CA ASN A 197 -13.04 31.07 21.77
C ASN A 197 -14.37 30.32 21.48
N GLU A 198 -14.41 28.98 21.58
CA GLU A 198 -15.57 28.13 21.25
C GLU A 198 -16.23 28.39 19.86
N ASP A 199 -15.46 28.84 18.86
CA ASP A 199 -15.98 29.20 17.54
C ASP A 199 -16.25 27.97 16.66
N LYS A 200 -17.45 27.39 16.81
CA LYS A 200 -17.94 26.25 16.01
C LYS A 200 -18.09 26.57 14.51
N ASN A 201 -18.22 27.85 14.12
CA ASN A 201 -18.38 28.26 12.73
C ASN A 201 -17.08 28.23 11.94
N PHE A 202 -15.92 28.24 12.61
CA PHE A 202 -14.61 28.07 11.98
C PHE A 202 -14.54 26.74 11.21
N PHE A 203 -14.89 25.62 11.86
CA PHE A 203 -14.77 24.28 11.27
C PHE A 203 -15.74 24.04 10.09
N VAL A 204 -16.91 24.67 10.08
CA VAL A 204 -17.89 24.59 8.97
C VAL A 204 -17.45 25.41 7.75
N LYS A 205 -16.82 26.57 7.96
CA LYS A 205 -16.22 27.36 6.85
C LYS A 205 -15.03 26.65 6.21
N GLN A 206 -14.31 25.82 6.98
CA GLN A 206 -13.15 25.09 6.48
C GLN A 206 -13.48 23.91 5.56
N SER A 207 -14.58 23.19 5.80
CA SER A 207 -15.04 22.14 4.88
C SER A 207 -15.53 22.71 3.55
N GLY A 208 -16.19 23.87 3.55
CA GLY A 208 -16.72 24.53 2.35
C GLY A 208 -15.66 25.09 1.38
N SER A 209 -14.47 25.45 1.87
CA SER A 209 -13.36 25.98 1.04
C SER A 209 -12.41 24.90 0.51
N MET A 210 -12.62 23.63 0.89
CA MET A 210 -11.65 22.55 0.75
C MET A 210 -11.41 22.12 -0.71
N LEU A 211 -12.44 22.10 -1.56
CA LEU A 211 -12.30 21.80 -3.00
C LEU A 211 -11.44 22.85 -3.73
N GLN A 212 -11.54 24.11 -3.33
CA GLN A 212 -10.73 25.19 -3.89
C GLN A 212 -9.27 25.07 -3.44
N LYS A 213 -9.03 24.66 -2.18
CA LYS A 213 -7.68 24.39 -1.66
C LYS A 213 -7.02 23.19 -2.36
N MET A 214 -7.77 22.11 -2.59
CA MET A 214 -7.30 20.98 -3.39
C MET A 214 -6.94 21.43 -4.80
N ARG A 215 -7.82 22.17 -5.50
CA ARG A 215 -7.53 22.68 -6.86
C ARG A 215 -6.25 23.52 -6.91
N LYS A 216 -5.99 24.37 -5.91
CA LYS A 216 -4.72 25.12 -5.78
C LYS A 216 -3.52 24.21 -5.48
N ALA A 217 -3.69 23.19 -4.62
CA ALA A 217 -2.62 22.25 -4.26
C ALA A 217 -2.20 21.32 -5.41
N PHE A 218 -3.09 21.09 -6.38
CA PHE A 218 -2.79 20.35 -7.62
C PHE A 218 -2.19 21.23 -8.73
N ASP A 219 -2.24 22.56 -8.62
CA ASP A 219 -1.56 23.46 -9.54
C ASP A 219 -0.07 23.56 -9.19
N LEU A 220 0.78 22.81 -9.90
CA LEU A 220 2.22 22.76 -9.65
C LEU A 220 2.93 24.09 -9.94
N LYS A 221 2.29 25.07 -10.59
CA LYS A 221 2.89 26.38 -10.89
C LYS A 221 2.82 27.36 -9.72
N GLN A 222 1.97 27.10 -8.72
CA GLN A 222 1.89 27.93 -7.54
C GLN A 222 2.97 27.56 -6.53
N LYS A 223 3.65 28.55 -5.95
CA LYS A 223 4.55 28.26 -4.83
C LYS A 223 3.76 27.96 -3.57
N ILE A 224 4.02 26.81 -2.94
CA ILE A 224 3.39 26.42 -1.66
C ILE A 224 4.47 25.99 -0.67
N LYS A 225 4.36 26.51 0.56
CA LYS A 225 5.23 26.17 1.69
C LYS A 225 4.69 24.96 2.43
N VAL A 226 5.47 23.89 2.52
CA VAL A 226 5.14 22.66 3.27
C VAL A 226 6.08 22.50 4.46
N SER A 227 5.58 21.98 5.58
CA SER A 227 6.43 21.74 6.75
C SER A 227 7.30 20.50 6.56
N SER A 228 8.56 20.58 7.01
CA SER A 228 9.45 19.44 7.16
C SER A 228 8.80 18.33 8.00
N SER A 229 8.05 18.70 9.04
CA SER A 229 7.33 17.75 9.90
C SER A 229 6.23 16.97 9.17
N ALA A 230 5.49 17.59 8.24
CA ALA A 230 4.52 16.88 7.41
C ALA A 230 5.20 15.90 6.44
N ILE A 231 6.37 16.26 5.89
CA ILE A 231 7.19 15.36 5.06
C ILE A 231 7.63 14.13 5.87
N MET A 232 8.17 14.34 7.07
CA MET A 232 8.56 13.26 7.97
C MET A 232 7.35 12.38 8.35
N ALA A 233 6.17 12.97 8.56
CA ALA A 233 4.94 12.23 8.84
C ALA A 233 4.52 11.33 7.67
N ALA A 234 4.62 11.82 6.43
CA ALA A 234 4.36 11.03 5.24
C ALA A 234 5.32 9.84 5.10
N CYS A 235 6.59 10.08 5.41
CA CYS A 235 7.64 9.07 5.42
C CYS A 235 7.40 7.99 6.48
N ALA A 236 7.13 8.40 7.72
CA ALA A 236 6.82 7.51 8.83
C ALA A 236 5.56 6.65 8.56
N GLU A 237 4.53 7.22 7.94
CA GLU A 237 3.33 6.45 7.56
C GLU A 237 3.66 5.35 6.54
N SER A 238 4.48 5.67 5.52
CA SER A 238 4.92 4.69 4.52
C SER A 238 5.77 3.59 5.15
N GLU A 239 6.78 3.94 5.96
CA GLU A 239 7.62 2.95 6.66
C GLU A 239 6.75 1.96 7.46
N ALA A 240 5.80 2.49 8.24
CA ALA A 240 4.98 1.66 9.09
C ALA A 240 3.98 0.79 8.29
N LYS A 241 3.47 1.26 7.14
CA LYS A 241 2.70 0.41 6.21
C LYS A 241 3.57 -0.69 5.60
N THR A 242 4.84 -0.41 5.29
CA THR A 242 5.80 -1.42 4.81
C THR A 242 6.11 -2.45 5.88
N SER A 243 6.23 -2.04 7.14
CA SER A 243 6.36 -2.96 8.27
C SER A 243 5.15 -3.90 8.39
N GLN A 244 3.93 -3.39 8.25
CA GLN A 244 2.71 -4.21 8.24
C GLN A 244 2.70 -5.20 7.07
N PHE A 245 3.12 -4.76 5.88
CA PHE A 245 3.24 -5.64 4.71
C PHE A 245 4.26 -6.77 4.94
N ALA A 246 5.44 -6.46 5.49
CA ALA A 246 6.45 -7.47 5.83
C ALA A 246 5.92 -8.51 6.85
N LYS A 247 5.14 -8.05 7.85
CA LYS A 247 4.46 -8.94 8.81
C LYS A 247 3.47 -9.85 8.10
N LYS A 248 2.65 -9.32 7.17
CA LYS A 248 1.72 -10.12 6.38
C LYS A 248 2.44 -11.22 5.58
N CYS A 249 3.56 -10.90 4.91
CA CYS A 249 4.36 -11.91 4.21
C CYS A 249 4.90 -12.98 5.17
N THR A 250 5.32 -12.59 6.37
CA THR A 250 5.79 -13.53 7.41
C THR A 250 4.66 -14.43 7.91
N GLU A 251 3.46 -13.90 8.08
CA GLU A 251 2.27 -14.67 8.47
C GLU A 251 1.84 -15.66 7.38
N LEU A 252 1.92 -15.26 6.11
CA LEU A 252 1.69 -16.17 4.98
C LEU A 252 2.75 -17.28 4.96
N ALA A 253 4.02 -16.96 5.17
CA ALA A 253 5.09 -17.95 5.27
C ALA A 253 4.87 -18.96 6.42
N LYS A 254 4.32 -18.53 7.55
CA LYS A 254 4.00 -19.43 8.69
C LYS A 254 2.88 -20.42 8.38
N LYS A 255 1.94 -20.03 7.51
CA LYS A 255 0.78 -20.86 7.11
C LYS A 255 1.09 -21.75 5.90
N ALA A 256 2.14 -21.42 5.15
CA ALA A 256 2.57 -22.14 3.97
C ALA A 256 3.50 -23.32 4.31
N ASN A 257 3.55 -24.30 3.42
CA ASN A 257 4.48 -25.44 3.47
C ASN A 257 5.40 -25.45 2.24
N GLY A 258 6.45 -26.28 2.28
CA GLY A 258 7.35 -26.49 1.15
C GLY A 258 7.95 -25.20 0.57
N LYS A 259 7.92 -25.07 -0.76
CA LYS A 259 8.47 -23.92 -1.50
C LYS A 259 7.74 -22.60 -1.20
N ASN A 260 6.44 -22.64 -0.93
CA ASN A 260 5.65 -21.42 -0.66
C ASN A 260 6.10 -20.73 0.61
N LYS A 261 6.44 -21.52 1.64
CA LYS A 261 7.06 -21.02 2.86
C LYS A 261 8.37 -20.30 2.56
N GLU A 262 9.21 -20.89 1.70
CA GLU A 262 10.49 -20.31 1.31
C GLU A 262 10.30 -18.98 0.56
N TYR A 263 9.41 -18.94 -0.44
CA TYR A 263 9.15 -17.74 -1.23
C TYR A 263 8.57 -16.59 -0.41
N PHE A 264 7.54 -16.84 0.40
CA PHE A 264 7.00 -15.82 1.30
C PHE A 264 8.02 -15.35 2.34
N SER A 265 8.86 -16.26 2.86
CA SER A 265 9.94 -15.89 3.80
C SER A 265 10.96 -14.98 3.12
N LYS A 266 11.39 -15.30 1.90
CA LYS A 266 12.34 -14.47 1.15
C LYS A 266 11.73 -13.11 0.80
N ALA A 267 10.47 -13.06 0.37
CA ALA A 267 9.76 -11.81 0.11
C ALA A 267 9.63 -10.94 1.38
N ALA A 268 9.38 -11.57 2.54
CA ALA A 268 9.37 -10.87 3.83
C ALA A 268 10.75 -10.29 4.18
N VAL A 269 11.83 -11.05 3.97
CA VAL A 269 13.21 -10.58 4.19
C VAL A 269 13.55 -9.40 3.30
N LEU A 270 13.26 -9.47 1.99
CA LEU A 270 13.50 -8.38 1.06
C LEU A 270 12.72 -7.12 1.43
N THR A 271 11.45 -7.28 1.82
CA THR A 271 10.61 -6.16 2.29
C THR A 271 11.16 -5.55 3.58
N HIS A 272 11.64 -6.38 4.52
CA HIS A 272 12.27 -5.91 5.75
C HIS A 272 13.56 -5.12 5.45
N GLN A 273 14.39 -5.61 4.52
CA GLN A 273 15.60 -4.91 4.08
C GLN A 273 15.29 -3.55 3.45
N ALA A 274 14.28 -3.47 2.57
CA ALA A 274 13.84 -2.21 1.99
C ALA A 274 13.39 -1.21 3.07
N LYS A 275 12.63 -1.68 4.07
CA LYS A 275 12.21 -0.87 5.21
C LYS A 275 13.39 -0.39 6.07
N GLU A 276 14.35 -1.26 6.38
CA GLU A 276 15.54 -0.91 7.17
C GLU A 276 16.46 0.06 6.44
N PHE A 277 16.60 -0.08 5.13
CA PHE A 277 17.33 0.89 4.30
C PHE A 277 16.68 2.27 4.38
N PHE A 278 15.35 2.35 4.21
CA PHE A 278 14.60 3.59 4.35
C PHE A 278 14.75 4.21 5.74
N HIS A 279 14.54 3.42 6.80
CA HIS A 279 14.65 3.89 8.18
C HIS A 279 16.03 4.48 8.49
N ARG A 280 17.08 3.85 7.99
CA ARG A 280 18.45 4.35 8.15
C ARG A 280 18.65 5.70 7.45
N LYS A 281 18.22 5.83 6.19
CA LYS A 281 18.25 7.11 5.47
C LYS A 281 17.44 8.19 6.20
N ALA A 282 16.26 7.86 6.72
CA ALA A 282 15.44 8.79 7.48
C ALA A 282 16.12 9.26 8.77
N LYS A 283 16.82 8.35 9.48
CA LYS A 283 17.63 8.71 10.65
C LYS A 283 18.84 9.54 10.30
N GLU A 284 19.51 9.26 9.19
CA GLU A 284 20.63 10.07 8.70
C GLU A 284 20.17 11.49 8.35
N ALA A 285 19.01 11.63 7.70
CA ALA A 285 18.45 12.92 7.31
C ALA A 285 17.90 13.75 8.50
N TRP A 286 17.26 13.11 9.48
CA TRP A 286 16.42 13.81 10.48
C TRP A 286 16.65 13.40 11.93
N GLY A 287 17.42 12.34 12.18
CA GLY A 287 17.78 11.86 13.51
C GLY A 287 16.58 11.66 14.44
N GLN A 288 16.68 12.21 15.65
CA GLN A 288 15.68 12.06 16.71
C GLN A 288 14.30 12.64 16.34
N ARG A 289 14.23 13.62 15.42
CA ARG A 289 12.96 14.22 15.02
C ARG A 289 12.09 13.22 14.25
N TYR A 290 12.72 12.43 13.39
CA TYR A 290 12.03 11.35 12.69
C TYR A 290 11.57 10.25 13.66
N GLU A 291 12.43 9.85 14.61
CA GLU A 291 12.05 8.84 15.62
C GLU A 291 10.84 9.30 16.45
N PHE A 292 10.79 10.57 16.83
CA PHE A 292 9.64 11.13 17.53
C PHE A 292 8.36 11.03 16.67
N ILE A 293 8.41 11.47 15.41
CA ILE A 293 7.25 11.44 14.50
C ILE A 293 6.81 10.01 14.20
N ALA A 294 7.74 9.08 13.97
CA ALA A 294 7.44 7.67 13.78
C ALA A 294 6.72 7.08 15.00
N ASN A 295 7.17 7.43 16.22
CA ASN A 295 6.56 6.98 17.46
C ASN A 295 5.19 7.63 17.76
N MET A 296 4.90 8.83 17.22
CA MET A 296 3.58 9.47 17.40
C MET A 296 2.44 8.63 16.82
N LYS A 297 2.69 7.93 15.71
CA LYS A 297 1.70 7.01 15.11
C LYS A 297 1.22 5.96 16.10
N ASP A 298 2.16 5.37 16.84
CA ASP A 298 1.89 4.26 17.76
C ASP A 298 1.32 4.73 19.10
N ARG A 299 1.62 5.97 19.51
CA ARG A 299 1.23 6.53 20.81
C ARG A 299 0.01 7.42 20.78
N ALA A 300 -0.39 7.94 19.62
CA ALA A 300 -1.44 8.95 19.52
C ALA A 300 -2.50 8.64 18.43
N PRO A 301 -3.19 7.48 18.50
CA PRO A 301 -4.26 7.14 17.56
C PRO A 301 -5.45 8.13 17.60
N LYS A 302 -5.55 9.01 18.61
CA LYS A 302 -6.57 10.08 18.69
C LYS A 302 -6.23 11.36 17.89
N ILE A 303 -4.98 11.55 17.45
CA ILE A 303 -4.58 12.66 16.57
C ILE A 303 -5.05 12.41 15.11
N THR A 304 -5.55 11.21 14.83
CA THR A 304 -5.75 10.68 13.48
C THR A 304 -6.76 11.42 12.62
N THR A 305 -7.68 12.20 13.19
CA THR A 305 -8.74 12.88 12.41
C THR A 305 -9.27 14.17 13.03
N ASN A 306 -8.96 14.47 14.29
CA ASN A 306 -9.57 15.58 15.02
C ASN A 306 -8.57 16.71 15.26
N LEU A 307 -8.70 17.79 14.48
CA LEU A 307 -7.89 19.01 14.62
C LEU A 307 -7.94 19.60 16.04
N VAL A 308 -9.05 19.40 16.77
CA VAL A 308 -9.21 19.83 18.16
C VAL A 308 -8.33 19.00 19.11
N ALA A 309 -8.28 17.69 18.91
CA ALA A 309 -7.39 16.80 19.69
C ALA A 309 -5.92 17.10 19.40
N THR A 310 -5.58 17.43 18.15
CA THR A 310 -4.24 17.92 17.77
C THR A 310 -3.90 19.21 18.53
N GLY A 311 -4.78 20.21 18.55
CA GLY A 311 -4.56 21.48 19.26
C GLY A 311 -4.31 21.31 20.77
N VAL A 312 -5.09 20.47 21.44
CA VAL A 312 -4.91 20.16 22.89
C VAL A 312 -3.55 19.50 23.15
N LEU A 313 -3.14 18.56 22.28
CA LEU A 313 -1.88 17.85 22.43
C LEU A 313 -0.67 18.74 22.15
N VAL A 314 -0.79 19.70 21.22
CA VAL A 314 0.21 20.75 20.97
C VAL A 314 0.44 21.57 22.23
N GLY A 315 -0.64 22.01 22.91
CA GLY A 315 -0.52 22.77 24.17
C GLY A 315 0.27 22.00 25.24
N ALA A 316 0.05 20.68 25.35
CA ALA A 316 0.76 19.83 26.30
C ALA A 316 2.21 19.49 25.89
N THR A 317 2.51 19.37 24.59
CA THR A 317 3.85 18.98 24.08
C THR A 317 4.78 20.16 23.84
N ALA A 318 4.26 21.31 23.43
CA ALA A 318 5.03 22.54 23.25
C ALA A 318 5.61 23.09 24.57
N ALA A 319 5.09 22.65 25.72
CA ALA A 319 5.62 22.95 27.04
C ALA A 319 6.99 22.29 27.31
N ASN A 320 7.34 21.20 26.60
CA ASN A 320 8.57 20.44 26.83
C ASN A 320 9.67 20.74 25.79
N ALA A 321 9.32 21.04 24.54
CA ALA A 321 10.20 21.63 23.52
C ALA A 321 9.38 22.20 22.36
N SER A 322 9.79 23.35 21.82
CA SER A 322 9.05 24.10 20.78
C SER A 322 8.89 23.34 19.45
N TRP A 323 9.92 22.62 19.01
CA TRP A 323 9.89 21.84 17.77
C TRP A 323 8.95 20.64 17.85
N LEU A 324 8.67 20.12 19.05
CA LEU A 324 7.69 19.04 19.26
C LEU A 324 6.27 19.53 18.96
N GLY A 325 5.94 20.77 19.32
CA GLY A 325 4.66 21.39 18.97
C GLY A 325 4.48 21.49 17.46
N ALA A 326 5.51 21.95 16.73
CA ALA A 326 5.50 22.00 15.27
C ALA A 326 5.39 20.59 14.64
N ALA A 327 6.07 19.59 15.20
CA ALA A 327 5.98 18.21 14.75
C ALA A 327 4.56 17.64 14.91
N VAL A 328 3.91 17.90 16.04
CA VAL A 328 2.52 17.47 16.30
C VAL A 328 1.54 18.18 15.35
N ILE A 329 1.71 19.48 15.10
CA ILE A 329 0.88 20.23 14.14
C ILE A 329 1.04 19.66 12.73
N GLY A 330 2.27 19.53 12.25
CA GLY A 330 2.55 19.01 10.90
C GLY A 330 2.03 17.59 10.72
N TYR A 331 2.22 16.73 11.73
CA TYR A 331 1.67 15.37 11.74
C TYR A 331 0.13 15.38 11.74
N GLY A 332 -0.50 16.17 12.59
CA GLY A 332 -1.95 16.23 12.71
C GLY A 332 -2.64 16.77 11.46
N ALA A 333 -2.08 17.83 10.83
CA ALA A 333 -2.57 18.35 9.56
C ALA A 333 -2.43 17.33 8.42
N TYR A 334 -1.29 16.63 8.37
CA TYR A 334 -1.06 15.56 7.41
C TYR A 334 -2.08 14.43 7.57
N LYS A 335 -2.29 13.96 8.80
CA LYS A 335 -3.25 12.88 9.09
C LYS A 335 -4.70 13.29 8.82
N ALA A 336 -5.10 14.49 9.20
CA ALA A 336 -6.46 14.99 8.93
C ALA A 336 -6.74 14.97 7.43
N THR A 337 -5.81 15.50 6.62
CA THR A 337 -5.98 15.55 5.16
C THR A 337 -5.90 14.18 4.48
N SER A 338 -5.19 13.21 5.05
CA SER A 338 -5.05 11.85 4.49
C SER A 338 -6.40 11.18 4.21
N ALA A 339 -7.40 11.37 5.07
CA ALA A 339 -8.69 10.68 4.96
C ALA A 339 -9.48 11.07 3.69
N TRP A 340 -9.22 12.25 3.12
CA TRP A 340 -9.98 12.80 1.99
C TRP A 340 -9.14 12.87 0.72
N VAL A 341 -7.83 13.13 0.85
CA VAL A 341 -6.93 13.30 -0.29
C VAL A 341 -6.52 11.96 -0.90
N TRP A 342 -6.20 10.94 -0.08
CA TRP A 342 -5.74 9.65 -0.59
C TRP A 342 -6.76 8.94 -1.48
N PRO A 343 -8.07 8.88 -1.14
CA PRO A 343 -9.07 8.29 -2.04
C PRO A 343 -9.07 8.90 -3.45
N ILE A 344 -8.91 10.22 -3.55
CA ILE A 344 -8.87 10.93 -4.84
C ILE A 344 -7.59 10.60 -5.60
N ILE A 345 -6.44 10.62 -4.91
CA ILE A 345 -5.16 10.23 -5.52
C ILE A 345 -5.22 8.78 -6.00
N THR A 346 -5.73 7.87 -5.18
CA THR A 346 -5.86 6.45 -5.53
C THR A 346 -6.75 6.27 -6.76
N PHE A 347 -7.91 6.96 -6.80
CA PHE A 347 -8.81 6.92 -7.95
C PHE A 347 -8.12 7.45 -9.22
N ALA A 348 -7.47 8.61 -9.16
CA ALA A 348 -6.76 9.18 -10.31
C ALA A 348 -5.61 8.28 -10.81
N ARG A 349 -4.89 7.62 -9.88
CA ARG A 349 -3.84 6.64 -10.22
C ARG A 349 -4.43 5.42 -10.91
N GLN A 350 -5.59 4.94 -10.45
CA GLN A 350 -6.28 3.81 -11.06
C GLN A 350 -6.78 4.15 -12.47
N GLU A 351 -7.41 5.31 -12.67
CA GLU A 351 -7.83 5.75 -14.00
C GLU A 351 -6.65 5.91 -14.96
N ALA A 352 -5.52 6.45 -14.49
CA ALA A 352 -4.31 6.58 -15.30
C ALA A 352 -3.69 5.22 -15.69
N ARG A 353 -3.88 4.17 -14.87
CA ARG A 353 -3.47 2.80 -15.21
C ARG A 353 -4.38 2.20 -16.29
N LEU A 354 -5.70 2.32 -16.12
CA LEU A 354 -6.70 1.83 -17.08
C LEU A 354 -6.55 2.51 -18.44
N ALA A 355 -6.41 3.84 -18.46
CA ALA A 355 -6.22 4.60 -19.71
C ALA A 355 -4.91 4.27 -20.46
N LYS A 356 -3.91 3.68 -19.78
CA LYS A 356 -2.69 3.17 -20.41
C LYS A 356 -2.84 1.76 -20.96
N GLN A 357 -3.74 0.95 -20.38
CA GLN A 357 -4.09 -0.37 -20.90
C GLN A 357 -4.89 -0.24 -22.21
N ASP A 358 -5.87 0.68 -22.26
CA ASP A 358 -6.69 0.93 -23.46
C ASP A 358 -5.92 1.51 -24.66
N LYS A 359 -4.74 2.10 -24.44
CA LYS A 359 -3.88 2.59 -25.53
C LYS A 359 -2.96 1.52 -26.13
N ASN A 360 -2.88 0.36 -25.49
CA ASN A 360 -2.09 -0.79 -25.93
C ASN A 360 -2.96 -1.97 -26.38
N ALA A 361 -4.28 -1.84 -26.37
CA ALA A 361 -5.26 -2.72 -27.01
C ALA A 361 -5.60 -2.16 -28.39
#